data_AF-A0A833L6L8-F1
#
_entry.id   AF-A0A833L6L8-F1
#
_cell.length_a   1.000
_cell.length_b   1.000
_cell.length_c   1.000
_cell.angle_alpha   90.00
_cell.angle_beta   90.00
_cell.angle_gamma   90.00
#
_symmetry.space_group_name_H-M   'P 1'
#
loop_
_entity.id
_entity.type
_entity.pdbx_description
1 polymer ?
#
loop_
_entity_poly.entity_id
_entity_poly.type
_entity_poly.pdbx_seq_one_letter_code
_entity_poly.pdbx_strand_id
1 'polypeptide(L)'
;MLTEMTILTTLRTAATSALAFKALLGVDRLRLFDIDAGASSRCARNLARSGFDIEIRRSAEIAVLSAEIITTVTADKSNAPILTNNMVGTDVRINAVGGDCPGKTELHAA
;
A
#
# COMPACT_ATOMS: atom_id res chain seq x y z
N MET A 1 -4.37 19.41 -6.33
CA MET A 1 -3.43 18.41 -6.89
C MET A 1 -3.87 17.09 -6.29
N LEU A 2 -4.36 16.16 -7.10
CA LEU A 2 -4.83 14.85 -6.63
C LEU A 2 -3.58 14.00 -6.43
N THR A 3 -3.25 13.64 -5.18
CA THR A 3 -2.09 12.80 -4.88
C THR A 3 -2.59 11.37 -4.65
N GLU A 4 -2.09 10.41 -5.44
CA GLU A 4 -2.57 9.03 -5.40
C GLU A 4 -1.58 8.09 -4.71
N MET A 5 -2.11 7.29 -3.79
CA MET A 5 -1.34 6.35 -2.99
C MET A 5 -1.85 4.92 -3.19
N THR A 6 -0.93 3.99 -3.37
CA THR A 6 -1.21 2.56 -3.38
C THR A 6 -0.74 1.94 -2.07
N ILE A 7 -1.59 1.10 -1.48
CA ILE A 7 -1.25 0.31 -0.31
C ILE A 7 -1.33 -1.16 -0.67
N LEU A 8 -0.18 -1.82 -0.55
CA LEU A 8 -0.03 -3.26 -0.71
C LEU A 8 -0.06 -3.89 0.67
N THR A 9 -1.04 -4.77 0.86
CA THR A 9 -1.50 -5.39 2.10
C THR A 9 -2.17 -4.43 3.09
N THR A 10 -3.25 -4.88 3.71
CA THR A 10 -4.28 -4.04 4.33
C THR A 10 -4.55 -4.46 5.78
N LEU A 11 -3.45 -4.53 6.53
CA LEU A 11 -3.47 -4.72 7.98
C LEU A 11 -3.86 -3.43 8.72
N ARG A 12 -3.86 -3.45 10.06
CA ARG A 12 -4.25 -2.28 10.87
C ARG A 12 -3.41 -1.04 10.56
N THR A 13 -2.11 -1.20 10.35
CA THR A 13 -1.18 -0.08 10.10
C THR A 13 -1.44 0.62 8.77
N ALA A 14 -2.05 -0.05 7.77
CA ALA A 14 -2.39 0.54 6.48
C ALA A 14 -3.34 1.75 6.61
N ALA A 15 -4.37 1.63 7.46
CA ALA A 15 -5.33 2.71 7.67
C ALA A 15 -4.69 3.94 8.33
N THR A 16 -3.79 3.71 9.29
CA THR A 16 -3.05 4.79 9.96
C THR A 16 -2.07 5.48 9.01
N SER A 17 -1.36 4.72 8.18
CA SER A 17 -0.50 5.27 7.13
C SER A 17 -1.32 6.14 6.16
N ALA A 18 -2.45 5.65 5.66
CA ALA A 18 -3.31 6.41 4.75
C ALA A 18 -3.72 7.76 5.37
N LEU A 19 -4.18 7.77 6.62
CA LEU A 19 -4.56 8.99 7.34
C LEU A 19 -3.39 9.97 7.52
N ALA A 20 -2.19 9.46 7.83
CA ALA A 20 -0.99 10.29 7.94
C ALA A 20 -0.64 10.94 6.59
N PHE A 21 -0.68 10.18 5.49
CA PHE A 21 -0.42 10.67 4.15
C PHE A 21 -1.47 11.69 3.68
N LYS A 22 -2.74 11.50 4.05
CA LYS A 22 -3.79 12.52 3.84
C LYS A 22 -3.47 13.81 4.57
N ALA A 23 -3.16 13.72 5.86
CA ALA A 23 -2.93 14.88 6.71
C ALA A 23 -1.66 15.67 6.32
N LEU A 24 -0.61 14.97 5.91
CA LEU A 24 0.70 15.59 5.63
C LEU A 24 0.89 15.96 4.15
N LEU A 25 0.40 15.12 3.22
CA LEU A 25 0.66 15.27 1.78
C LEU A 25 -0.61 15.51 0.95
N GLY A 26 -1.78 15.56 1.58
CA GLY A 26 -3.05 15.81 0.88
C GLY A 26 -3.53 14.64 0.01
N VAL A 27 -3.08 13.41 0.29
CA VAL A 27 -3.56 12.20 -0.41
C VAL A 27 -5.07 12.03 -0.21
N ASP A 28 -5.81 11.93 -1.31
CA ASP A 28 -7.26 11.74 -1.30
C ASP A 28 -7.71 10.48 -2.05
N ARG A 29 -6.84 9.86 -2.86
CA ARG A 29 -7.13 8.63 -3.59
C ARG A 29 -6.25 7.47 -3.16
N LEU A 30 -6.89 6.35 -2.85
CA LEU A 30 -6.25 5.12 -2.36
C LEU A 30 -6.55 3.95 -3.27
N ARG A 31 -5.53 3.18 -3.61
CA ARG A 31 -5.68 1.83 -4.16
C ARG A 31 -5.24 0.81 -3.14
N LEU A 32 -6.11 -0.17 -2.88
CA LEU A 32 -5.88 -1.21 -1.89
C LEU A 32 -5.76 -2.56 -2.58
N PHE A 33 -4.72 -3.30 -2.24
CA PHE A 33 -4.61 -4.71 -2.61
C PHE A 33 -4.14 -5.54 -1.42
N ASP A 34 -4.71 -6.71 -1.27
CA ASP A 34 -4.27 -7.74 -0.32
C ASP A 34 -4.64 -9.10 -0.91
N ILE A 35 -3.82 -10.11 -0.64
CA ILE A 35 -4.13 -11.50 -1.00
C ILE A 35 -5.41 -11.98 -0.28
N ASP A 36 -5.66 -11.47 0.94
CA ASP A 36 -6.92 -11.60 1.63
C ASP A 36 -7.85 -10.45 1.21
N ALA A 37 -8.78 -10.73 0.29
CA ALA A 37 -9.80 -9.77 -0.14
C ALA A 37 -10.65 -9.22 1.03
N GLY A 38 -10.78 -9.98 2.12
CA GLY A 38 -11.45 -9.56 3.35
C GLY A 38 -10.69 -8.45 4.07
N ALA A 39 -9.36 -8.46 4.05
CA ALA A 39 -8.51 -7.43 4.62
C ALA A 39 -8.68 -6.11 3.86
N SER A 40 -8.69 -6.14 2.52
CA SER A 40 -8.85 -4.92 1.70
C SER A 40 -10.21 -4.28 1.95
N SER A 41 -11.24 -5.11 1.97
CA SER A 41 -12.61 -4.67 2.28
C SER A 41 -12.72 -4.07 3.69
N ARG A 42 -12.05 -4.67 4.68
CA ARG A 42 -12.03 -4.17 6.06
C ARG A 42 -11.30 -2.83 6.17
N CYS A 43 -10.16 -2.68 5.51
CA CYS A 43 -9.42 -1.41 5.48
C CYS A 43 -10.25 -0.30 4.83
N ALA A 44 -10.87 -0.56 3.68
CA ALA A 44 -11.79 0.37 3.03
C ALA A 44 -12.94 0.79 3.96
N ARG A 45 -13.56 -0.17 4.67
CA ARG A 45 -14.60 0.15 5.67
C ARG A 45 -14.10 1.03 6.81
N ASN A 46 -12.89 0.77 7.33
CA ASN A 46 -12.29 1.59 8.38
C ASN A 46 -12.04 3.03 7.92
N LEU A 47 -11.75 3.22 6.63
CA LEU A 47 -11.45 4.52 6.01
C LEU A 47 -12.66 5.20 5.37
N ALA A 48 -13.84 4.57 5.36
CA ALA A 48 -15.02 5.03 4.62
C ALA A 48 -15.48 6.45 4.99
N ARG A 49 -15.20 6.91 6.22
CA ARG A 49 -15.56 8.24 6.72
C ARG A 49 -14.41 9.23 6.71
N SER A 50 -13.28 8.85 6.15
CA SER A 50 -12.05 9.65 6.12
C SER A 50 -11.91 10.48 4.83
N GLY A 51 -12.92 10.47 3.96
CA GLY A 51 -12.97 11.28 2.74
C GLY A 51 -11.94 10.87 1.69
N PHE A 52 -11.65 9.57 1.58
CA PHE A 52 -10.85 9.02 0.49
C PHE A 52 -11.74 8.51 -0.65
N ASP A 53 -11.28 8.66 -1.88
CA ASP A 53 -11.69 7.83 -3.01
C ASP A 53 -10.90 6.51 -2.93
N ILE A 54 -11.57 5.39 -2.67
CA ILE A 54 -10.92 4.10 -2.42
C ILE A 54 -11.30 3.10 -3.50
N GLU A 55 -10.29 2.52 -4.14
CA GLU A 55 -10.45 1.44 -5.11
C GLU A 55 -9.73 0.17 -4.66
N ILE A 56 -10.45 -0.95 -4.58
CA ILE A 56 -9.86 -2.25 -4.29
C ILE A 56 -9.44 -2.90 -5.62
N ARG A 57 -8.16 -3.26 -5.73
CA ARG A 57 -7.56 -3.88 -6.91
C ARG A 57 -7.41 -5.38 -6.71
N ARG A 58 -7.28 -6.10 -7.82
CA ARG A 58 -7.27 -7.57 -7.85
C ARG A 58 -5.87 -8.18 -7.81
N SER A 59 -4.84 -7.36 -8.03
CA SER A 59 -3.44 -7.77 -7.97
C SER A 59 -2.58 -6.59 -7.53
N ALA A 60 -1.38 -6.88 -7.02
CA ALA A 60 -0.43 -5.85 -6.61
C ALA A 60 0.05 -5.06 -7.84
N GLU A 61 0.28 -5.73 -8.97
CA GLU A 61 0.74 -5.14 -10.23
C GLU A 61 -0.24 -4.10 -10.75
N ILE A 62 -1.54 -4.39 -10.72
CA ILE A 62 -2.57 -3.43 -11.14
C ILE A 62 -2.68 -2.29 -10.12
N ALA A 63 -2.49 -2.57 -8.83
CA ALA A 63 -2.59 -1.56 -7.79
C ALA A 63 -1.54 -0.47 -7.96
N VAL A 64 -0.30 -0.84 -8.25
CA VAL A 64 0.84 0.09 -8.35
C VAL A 64 0.92 0.89 -9.64
N LEU A 65 0.10 0.58 -10.65
CA LEU A 65 0.15 1.29 -11.96
C LEU A 65 -0.08 2.79 -11.77
N SER A 66 0.88 3.63 -12.16
CA SER A 66 0.81 5.09 -12.01
C SER A 66 0.70 5.58 -10.56
N ALA A 67 1.02 4.74 -9.56
CA ALA A 67 1.05 5.17 -8.17
C ALA A 67 2.21 6.15 -7.93
N GLU A 68 1.94 7.28 -7.29
CA GLU A 68 2.99 8.23 -6.91
C GLU A 68 3.67 7.81 -5.60
N ILE A 69 2.91 7.16 -4.73
CA ILE A 69 3.35 6.62 -3.45
C ILE A 69 2.92 5.16 -3.35
N ILE A 70 3.84 4.27 -3.03
CA ILE A 70 3.56 2.87 -2.70
C ILE A 70 3.90 2.64 -1.23
N THR A 71 2.95 2.12 -0.46
CA THR A 71 3.15 1.72 0.92
C THR A 71 2.94 0.21 1.06
N THR A 72 3.93 -0.49 1.60
CA THR A 72 3.85 -1.93 1.89
C THR A 72 3.74 -2.13 3.40
N VAL A 73 2.77 -2.94 3.83
CA VAL A 73 2.42 -3.08 5.26
C VAL A 73 2.11 -4.53 5.64
N THR A 74 3.10 -5.40 5.47
CA THR A 74 2.87 -6.84 5.44
C THR A 74 3.28 -7.48 6.77
N ALA A 75 2.56 -8.52 7.19
CA ALA A 75 2.89 -9.29 8.40
C ALA A 75 3.46 -10.67 8.07
N ASP A 76 3.71 -10.95 6.79
CA ASP A 76 4.25 -12.24 6.38
C ASP A 76 5.67 -12.42 6.92
N LYS A 77 5.94 -13.56 7.54
CA LYS A 77 7.29 -13.93 8.02
C LYS A 77 8.14 -14.55 6.91
N SER A 78 7.57 -14.74 5.72
CA SER A 78 8.24 -15.24 4.52
C SER A 78 9.02 -14.11 3.83
N ASN A 79 10.18 -14.45 3.27
CA ASN A 79 10.95 -13.59 2.37
C ASN A 79 10.30 -13.56 0.96
N ALA A 80 9.05 -13.10 0.87
CA ALA A 80 8.31 -13.00 -0.37
C ALA A 80 8.30 -11.53 -0.84
N PRO A 81 8.99 -11.18 -1.93
CA PRO A 81 9.01 -9.81 -2.43
C PRO A 81 7.62 -9.42 -2.92
N ILE A 82 7.02 -8.43 -2.26
CA ILE A 82 5.68 -7.91 -2.56
C ILE A 82 5.75 -6.79 -3.59
N LEU A 83 6.92 -6.15 -3.67
CA LEU A 83 7.27 -5.23 -4.73
C LEU A 83 8.48 -5.76 -5.50
N THR A 84 8.31 -5.96 -6.81
CA THR A 84 9.40 -6.31 -7.73
C THR A 84 9.87 -5.08 -8.51
N ASN A 85 11.06 -5.13 -9.09
CA ASN A 85 11.61 -4.00 -9.87
C ASN A 85 10.69 -3.57 -11.02
N ASN A 86 9.95 -4.51 -11.63
CA ASN A 86 9.04 -4.24 -12.74
C ASN A 86 7.73 -3.55 -12.30
N MET A 87 7.49 -3.46 -10.99
CA MET A 87 6.28 -2.86 -10.40
C MET A 87 6.48 -1.39 -10.02
N VAL A 88 7.71 -0.88 -10.05
CA VAL A 88 8.04 0.47 -9.61
C VAL A 88 8.27 1.36 -10.82
N GLY A 89 7.40 2.36 -11.00
CA GLY A 89 7.57 3.38 -12.03
C GLY A 89 8.71 4.35 -11.71
N THR A 90 9.08 5.18 -12.69
CA THR A 90 9.99 6.31 -12.46
C THR A 90 9.36 7.30 -11.47
N ASP A 91 10.16 7.84 -10.54
CA ASP A 91 9.78 8.86 -9.56
C ASP A 91 8.75 8.45 -8.48
N VAL A 92 8.53 7.15 -8.29
CA VAL A 92 7.66 6.62 -7.23
C VAL A 92 8.33 6.70 -5.86
N ARG A 93 7.60 7.18 -4.85
CA ARG A 93 8.04 7.14 -3.45
C ARG A 93 7.58 5.84 -2.79
N ILE A 94 8.50 5.09 -2.22
CA ILE A 94 8.20 3.85 -1.51
C ILE A 94 8.30 4.07 0.00
N ASN A 95 7.25 3.67 0.72
CA ASN A 95 7.19 3.61 2.17
C ASN A 95 7.00 2.15 2.61
N ALA A 96 8.12 1.44 2.80
CA ALA A 96 8.10 0.02 3.17
C ALA A 96 8.14 -0.16 4.69
N VAL A 97 7.04 -0.65 5.27
CA VAL A 97 6.82 -0.67 6.73
C VAL A 97 6.89 -2.08 7.32
N GLY A 98 6.53 -3.11 6.57
CA GLY A 98 6.36 -4.45 7.13
C GLY A 98 7.65 -5.24 7.32
N GLY A 99 8.71 -4.98 6.55
CA GLY A 99 10.01 -5.64 6.72
C GLY A 99 10.75 -5.15 7.97
N ASP A 100 10.43 -5.71 9.14
CA ASP A 100 10.82 -5.17 10.45
C ASP A 100 11.80 -6.05 11.25
N CYS A 101 12.16 -7.23 10.74
CA CYS A 101 13.07 -8.16 11.41
C CYS A 101 14.02 -8.88 10.43
N PRO A 102 15.16 -9.43 10.90
CA PRO A 102 16.09 -10.16 10.04
C PRO A 102 15.40 -11.30 9.27
N GLY A 103 15.61 -11.35 7.96
CA GLY A 103 14.99 -12.36 7.08
C GLY A 103 13.55 -12.07 6.66
N LYS A 104 13.02 -10.88 6.96
CA LYS A 104 11.71 -10.40 6.49
C LYS A 104 11.87 -9.15 5.64
N THR A 105 11.79 -9.30 4.31
CA THR A 105 11.90 -8.19 3.36
C THR A 105 10.68 -8.08 2.44
N GLU A 106 10.21 -6.87 2.18
CA GLU A 106 9.07 -6.62 1.28
C GLU A 106 9.49 -6.21 -0.13
N LEU A 107 10.73 -5.75 -0.28
CA LEU A 107 11.31 -5.27 -1.53
C LEU A 107 12.26 -6.34 -2.07
N HIS A 108 12.25 -6.52 -3.39
CA HIS A 108 13.26 -7.33 -4.05
C HIS A 108 14.65 -6.72 -3.85
N ALA A 109 15.66 -7.56 -3.60
CA ALA A 109 17.05 -7.11 -3.52
C ALA A 109 17.52 -6.63 -4.92
N ALA A 110 18.44 -5.66 -4.92
CA ALA A 110 19.09 -5.18 -6.14
C ALA A 110 20.02 -6.25 -6.74
#